data_AF-A0A1H7Z2E0-F1
#
_entry.id   AF-A0A1H7Z2E0-F1
#
_cell.length_a   1.000
_cell.length_b   1.000
_cell.length_c   1.000
_cell.angle_alpha   90.00
_cell.angle_beta   90.00
_cell.angle_gamma   90.00
#
_symmetry.space_group_name_H-M   'P 1'
#
loop_
_entity.id
_entity.type
_entity.pdbx_description
1 polymer ?
#
loop_
_entity_poly.entity_id
_entity_poly.type
_entity_poly.pdbx_seq_one_letter_code
_entity_poly.pdbx_strand_id
1 'polypeptide(L)'
;MFGYQINLNKRPPTKDYDGQVYKINSTDFIDDGCTGYKFGAYQLPMDGHTQINFKQLAKKSVNEGIGDKKLGLLKLDVDNLGAIFSQGLENNRSILRVTTLSRMLGLYFEGYINQLIEDEGWDQELYVVFSGGDDTFIVGAWKTVFEFAQKFRDKFEEYTCRNPQVTFSAGLGVYRPNYPIIRAADLTEEALDEAKYFVDNDEDRPKKNKLSLFGEVFNWIEFAKVIEIKDFLVKLIVKKDHSRSLLHKVMKSTLGFKKILKASTGQSIHNLRFWRLSYYLRDVKEKNEEDAEKLIDYYREIVIHNLLDKSDDEKISNIMIIPAAVKWAELETKVSSEKEE
;
A
#
# COMPACT_ATOMS: atom_id res chain seq x y z
N MET A 1 -38.10 -12.10 -21.78
CA MET A 1 -36.71 -12.58 -21.97
C MET A 1 -35.86 -11.33 -22.11
N PHE A 2 -35.31 -10.81 -21.00
CA PHE A 2 -34.56 -9.55 -20.99
C PHE A 2 -33.15 -9.80 -21.52
N GLY A 3 -33.01 -9.88 -22.84
CA GLY A 3 -31.71 -9.94 -23.49
C GLY A 3 -31.28 -8.53 -23.87
N TYR A 4 -30.20 -8.05 -23.26
CA TYR A 4 -29.48 -6.88 -23.75
C TYR A 4 -28.23 -7.36 -24.48
N GLN A 5 -27.90 -6.74 -25.61
CA GLN A 5 -26.64 -6.97 -26.32
C GLN A 5 -25.66 -5.86 -25.95
N ILE A 6 -24.46 -6.24 -25.50
CA ILE A 6 -23.38 -5.29 -25.19
C ILE A 6 -22.33 -5.41 -26.30
N ASN A 7 -22.01 -4.30 -26.93
CA ASN A 7 -20.97 -4.20 -27.96
C ASN A 7 -19.88 -3.21 -27.52
N LEU A 8 -18.61 -3.60 -27.62
CA LEU A 8 -17.47 -2.72 -27.34
C LEU A 8 -16.91 -2.16 -28.65
N ASN A 9 -16.90 -0.84 -28.79
CA ASN A 9 -16.47 -0.15 -30.00
C ASN A 9 -15.35 0.84 -29.70
N LYS A 10 -14.36 0.95 -30.61
CA LYS A 10 -13.26 1.93 -30.50
C LYS A 10 -13.67 3.36 -30.85
N ARG A 11 -14.80 3.52 -31.55
CA ARG A 11 -15.35 4.81 -31.97
C ARG A 11 -16.84 4.83 -31.63
N PRO A 12 -17.40 6.01 -31.30
CA PRO A 12 -18.83 6.13 -31.08
C PRO A 12 -19.59 5.68 -32.34
N PRO A 13 -20.72 4.96 -32.18
CA PRO A 13 -21.54 4.58 -33.30
C PRO A 13 -22.17 5.82 -33.97
N THR A 14 -22.67 5.65 -35.20
CA THR A 14 -23.36 6.73 -35.94
C THR A 14 -24.57 7.25 -35.15
N LYS A 15 -24.95 8.51 -35.36
CA LYS A 15 -26.06 9.19 -34.65
C LYS A 15 -27.41 8.44 -34.68
N ASP A 16 -27.61 7.57 -35.66
CA ASP A 16 -28.83 6.76 -35.83
C ASP A 16 -28.79 5.40 -35.09
N TYR A 17 -27.88 5.21 -34.12
CA TYR A 17 -27.78 3.97 -33.36
C TYR A 17 -28.96 3.82 -32.39
N ASP A 18 -29.77 2.78 -32.60
CA ASP A 18 -30.87 2.42 -31.71
C ASP A 18 -30.34 1.69 -30.46
N GLY A 19 -29.88 2.46 -29.48
CA GLY A 19 -29.39 1.93 -28.21
C GLY A 19 -28.75 2.98 -27.31
N GLN A 20 -28.49 2.60 -26.05
CA GLN A 20 -27.74 3.46 -25.12
C GLN A 20 -26.24 3.33 -25.37
N VAL A 21 -25.56 4.47 -25.51
CA VAL A 21 -24.12 4.53 -25.76
C VAL A 21 -23.45 5.09 -24.51
N TYR A 22 -22.50 4.34 -23.94
CA TYR A 22 -21.75 4.78 -22.77
C TYR A 22 -20.27 4.89 -23.13
N LYS A 23 -19.66 6.04 -22.83
CA LYS A 23 -18.21 6.22 -22.93
C LYS A 23 -17.52 5.55 -21.74
N ILE A 24 -16.43 4.85 -21.98
CA ILE A 24 -15.67 4.17 -20.91
C ILE A 24 -14.52 5.08 -20.47
N ASN A 25 -14.36 5.25 -19.16
CA ASN A 25 -13.28 6.00 -18.52
C ASN A 25 -13.09 7.44 -19.01
N SER A 26 -14.17 8.10 -19.42
CA SER A 26 -14.11 9.49 -19.87
C SER A 26 -15.43 10.22 -19.68
N THR A 27 -15.37 11.51 -19.32
CA THR A 27 -16.51 12.35 -18.92
C THR A 27 -16.96 13.33 -19.99
N ASP A 28 -16.24 13.45 -21.10
CA ASP A 28 -16.56 14.24 -22.30
C ASP A 28 -17.60 13.55 -23.20
N PHE A 29 -18.44 12.69 -22.61
CA PHE A 29 -19.42 11.86 -23.32
C PHE A 29 -20.47 12.69 -24.10
N ILE A 30 -20.71 13.93 -23.69
CA ILE A 30 -21.65 14.86 -24.35
C ILE A 30 -21.13 15.24 -25.74
N ASP A 31 -19.83 15.50 -25.87
CA ASP A 31 -19.20 15.94 -27.12
C ASP A 31 -19.27 14.83 -28.20
N ASP A 32 -19.22 13.58 -27.75
CA ASP A 32 -19.35 12.39 -28.59
C ASP A 32 -20.80 11.92 -28.81
N GLY A 33 -21.79 12.64 -28.28
CA GLY A 33 -23.21 12.27 -28.39
C GLY A 33 -23.58 10.96 -27.68
N CYS A 34 -22.81 10.56 -26.67
CA CYS A 34 -23.09 9.38 -25.86
C CYS A 34 -24.21 9.66 -24.85
N THR A 35 -24.92 8.62 -24.42
CA THR A 35 -25.97 8.69 -23.39
C THR A 35 -25.40 8.93 -21.99
N GLY A 36 -24.16 8.52 -21.75
CA GLY A 36 -23.49 8.70 -20.46
C GLY A 36 -22.08 8.14 -20.49
N TYR A 37 -21.53 7.89 -19.31
CA TYR A 37 -20.23 7.28 -19.13
C TYR A 37 -20.27 6.16 -18.08
N LYS A 38 -19.28 5.28 -18.13
CA LYS A 38 -19.00 4.28 -17.11
C LYS A 38 -17.51 4.29 -16.80
N PHE A 39 -17.19 4.18 -15.53
CA PHE A 39 -15.84 3.96 -15.07
C PHE A 39 -15.59 2.47 -14.80
N GLY A 40 -14.33 2.09 -14.78
CA GLY A 40 -13.90 0.76 -14.37
C GLY A 40 -12.48 0.44 -14.82
N ALA A 41 -11.99 -0.68 -14.30
CA ALA A 41 -10.67 -1.20 -14.61
C ALA A 41 -10.70 -2.01 -15.92
N TYR A 42 -10.54 -1.34 -17.07
CA TYR A 42 -10.58 -1.97 -18.39
C TYR A 42 -9.22 -1.96 -19.11
N GLN A 43 -8.18 -1.42 -18.47
CA GLN A 43 -6.87 -1.25 -19.07
C GLN A 43 -5.91 -2.35 -18.59
N LEU A 44 -5.35 -3.05 -19.57
CA LEU A 44 -4.26 -3.99 -19.36
C LEU A 44 -2.93 -3.26 -19.62
N PRO A 45 -1.88 -3.49 -18.82
CA PRO A 45 -0.58 -2.93 -19.13
C PRO A 45 -0.07 -3.46 -20.48
N MET A 46 0.31 -2.54 -21.37
CA MET A 46 0.77 -2.85 -22.73
C MET A 46 2.15 -2.26 -22.99
N ASP A 47 2.98 -3.02 -23.72
CA ASP A 47 4.23 -2.55 -24.30
C ASP A 47 4.03 -2.48 -25.83
N GLY A 48 3.71 -1.29 -26.31
CA GLY A 48 3.28 -1.05 -27.69
C GLY A 48 1.99 -1.80 -28.02
N HIS A 49 2.10 -2.89 -28.79
CA HIS A 49 0.97 -3.75 -29.17
C HIS A 49 0.90 -5.07 -28.40
N THR A 50 1.85 -5.34 -27.49
CA THR A 50 1.94 -6.61 -26.77
C THR A 50 1.49 -6.44 -25.32
N GLN A 51 0.68 -7.35 -24.82
CA GLN A 51 0.29 -7.36 -23.41
C GLN A 51 1.50 -7.74 -22.53
N ILE A 52 1.73 -6.97 -21.46
CA ILE A 52 2.78 -7.24 -20.49
C ILE A 52 2.37 -8.44 -19.63
N ASN A 53 3.16 -9.50 -19.66
CA ASN A 53 2.95 -10.65 -18.77
C ASN A 53 3.56 -10.41 -17.38
N PHE A 54 3.22 -11.26 -16.41
CA PHE A 54 3.70 -11.12 -15.03
C PHE A 54 5.23 -11.17 -14.87
N LYS A 55 5.95 -11.92 -15.70
CA LYS A 55 7.42 -11.90 -15.66
C LYS A 55 7.98 -10.55 -16.14
N GLN A 56 7.38 -9.95 -17.16
CA GLN A 56 7.76 -8.63 -17.66
C GLN A 56 7.39 -7.53 -16.66
N LEU A 57 6.21 -7.62 -16.03
CA LEU A 57 5.76 -6.70 -15.00
C LEU A 57 6.70 -6.70 -13.79
N ALA A 58 7.12 -7.88 -13.33
CA ALA A 58 8.11 -8.01 -12.25
C ALA A 58 9.48 -7.41 -12.61
N LYS A 59 9.87 -7.39 -13.90
CA LYS A 59 11.11 -6.73 -14.34
C LYS A 59 11.06 -5.21 -14.21
N LYS A 60 9.87 -4.60 -14.27
CA LYS A 60 9.70 -3.14 -14.07
C LYS A 60 10.04 -2.70 -12.65
N SER A 61 10.12 -3.62 -11.68
CA SER A 61 10.61 -3.32 -10.33
C SER A 61 12.12 -3.09 -10.22
N VAL A 62 12.86 -3.23 -11.32
CA VAL A 62 14.32 -3.05 -11.37
C VAL A 62 14.65 -1.73 -12.06
N ASN A 63 15.44 -0.89 -11.41
CA ASN A 63 15.98 0.34 -11.97
C ASN A 63 17.52 0.28 -11.97
N GLU A 64 18.15 0.58 -13.11
CA GLU A 64 19.62 0.54 -13.28
C GLU A 64 20.29 -0.76 -12.80
N GLY A 65 19.60 -1.90 -12.96
CA GLY A 65 20.09 -3.22 -12.53
C GLY A 65 19.96 -3.50 -11.02
N ILE A 66 19.31 -2.61 -10.26
CA ILE A 66 19.07 -2.74 -8.82
C ILE A 66 17.55 -2.85 -8.56
N GLY A 67 17.16 -3.81 -7.74
CA GLY A 67 15.77 -4.15 -7.41
C GLY A 67 15.51 -5.65 -7.55
N ASP A 68 14.61 -6.19 -6.72
CA ASP A 68 14.16 -7.57 -6.85
C ASP A 68 13.03 -7.69 -7.87
N LYS A 69 13.15 -8.66 -8.79
CA LYS A 69 12.17 -8.93 -9.87
C LYS A 69 10.96 -9.65 -9.29
N LYS A 70 10.08 -8.91 -8.61
CA LYS A 70 8.90 -9.44 -7.92
C LYS A 70 7.61 -8.73 -8.30
N LEU A 71 6.50 -9.41 -8.07
CA LEU A 71 5.17 -8.85 -8.19
C LEU A 71 4.70 -8.35 -6.83
N GLY A 72 4.09 -7.18 -6.82
CA GLY A 72 3.26 -6.71 -5.71
C GLY A 72 1.81 -7.02 -6.01
N LEU A 73 1.08 -7.45 -5.00
CA LEU A 73 -0.36 -7.50 -4.99
C LEU A 73 -0.87 -6.54 -3.91
N LEU A 74 -1.95 -5.84 -4.23
CA LEU A 74 -2.68 -5.00 -3.30
C LEU A 74 -4.14 -5.41 -3.33
N LYS A 75 -4.71 -5.64 -2.16
CA LYS A 75 -6.15 -5.62 -1.97
C LYS A 75 -6.52 -4.54 -0.97
N LEU A 76 -7.59 -3.79 -1.24
CA LEU A 76 -8.10 -2.79 -0.31
C LEU A 76 -9.63 -2.81 -0.26
N ASP A 77 -10.18 -2.35 0.85
CA ASP A 77 -11.63 -2.34 1.08
C ASP A 77 -12.03 -1.19 2.03
N VAL A 78 -13.10 -0.47 1.68
CA VAL A 78 -13.61 0.65 2.48
C VAL A 78 -14.12 0.18 3.83
N ASP A 79 -13.59 0.80 4.88
CA ASP A 79 -13.94 0.45 6.24
C ASP A 79 -15.36 0.90 6.58
N ASN A 80 -16.12 -0.02 7.18
CA ASN A 80 -17.41 0.27 7.79
C ASN A 80 -18.46 0.84 6.81
N LEU A 81 -18.36 0.50 5.52
CA LEU A 81 -19.27 0.95 4.48
C LEU A 81 -20.75 0.80 4.88
N GLY A 82 -21.14 -0.36 5.41
CA GLY A 82 -22.49 -0.60 5.89
C GLY A 82 -22.94 0.38 6.99
N ALA A 83 -22.06 0.76 7.92
CA ALA A 83 -22.34 1.75 8.96
C ALA A 83 -22.41 3.17 8.38
N ILE A 84 -21.51 3.52 7.45
CA ILE A 84 -21.52 4.80 6.74
C ILE A 84 -22.86 5.02 6.03
N PHE A 85 -23.37 4.02 5.31
CA PHE A 85 -24.65 4.11 4.60
C PHE A 85 -25.88 4.05 5.51
N SER A 86 -25.82 3.26 6.58
CA SER A 86 -26.98 3.05 7.46
C SER A 86 -27.16 4.16 8.50
N GLN A 87 -26.05 4.64 9.09
CA GLN A 87 -26.01 5.53 10.24
C GLN A 87 -25.35 6.88 9.92
N GLY A 88 -24.37 6.94 9.00
CA GLY A 88 -23.58 8.14 8.75
C GLY A 88 -24.34 9.36 8.21
N LEU A 89 -25.54 9.16 7.65
CA LEU A 89 -26.42 10.24 7.20
C LEU A 89 -27.44 10.67 8.26
N GLU A 90 -27.56 9.93 9.37
CA GLU A 90 -28.50 10.18 10.48
C GLU A 90 -29.91 10.59 10.00
N ASN A 91 -30.45 11.69 10.52
CA ASN A 91 -31.76 12.25 10.17
C ASN A 91 -31.82 12.82 8.74
N ASN A 92 -30.68 13.00 8.08
CA ASN A 92 -30.62 13.49 6.70
C ASN A 92 -30.71 12.37 5.67
N ARG A 93 -30.96 11.12 6.07
CA ARG A 93 -31.02 9.99 5.12
C ARG A 93 -32.17 10.16 4.12
N SER A 94 -31.81 10.26 2.85
CA SER A 94 -32.75 10.27 1.72
C SER A 94 -32.18 9.43 0.56
N ILE A 95 -33.04 8.96 -0.35
CA ILE A 95 -32.61 8.20 -1.53
C ILE A 95 -31.55 8.98 -2.31
N LEU A 96 -31.79 10.28 -2.52
CA LEU A 96 -30.85 11.15 -3.24
C LEU A 96 -29.47 11.19 -2.56
N ARG A 97 -29.40 11.33 -1.24
CA ARG A 97 -28.13 11.38 -0.51
C ARG A 97 -27.41 10.05 -0.50
N VAL A 98 -28.13 8.94 -0.34
CA VAL A 98 -27.57 7.58 -0.42
C VAL A 98 -27.01 7.31 -1.83
N THR A 99 -27.77 7.61 -2.88
CA THR A 99 -27.31 7.44 -4.27
C THR A 99 -26.12 8.35 -4.58
N THR A 100 -26.12 9.58 -4.05
CA THR A 100 -24.99 10.50 -4.23
C THR A 100 -23.74 9.95 -3.56
N LEU A 101 -23.83 9.49 -2.30
CA LEU A 101 -22.70 8.90 -1.59
C LEU A 101 -22.12 7.68 -2.33
N SER A 102 -22.98 6.77 -2.78
CA SER A 102 -22.57 5.60 -3.56
C SER A 102 -21.88 6.01 -4.87
N ARG A 103 -22.42 7.00 -5.58
CA ARG A 103 -21.79 7.51 -6.80
C ARG A 103 -20.45 8.18 -6.54
N MET A 104 -20.30 8.92 -5.43
CA MET A 104 -19.04 9.57 -5.07
C MET A 104 -17.95 8.54 -4.74
N LEU A 105 -18.28 7.50 -3.96
CA LEU A 105 -17.34 6.39 -3.73
C LEU A 105 -16.97 5.68 -5.04
N GLY A 106 -17.96 5.35 -5.87
CA GLY A 106 -17.71 4.76 -7.19
C GLY A 106 -16.82 5.65 -8.08
N LEU A 107 -17.00 6.97 -8.07
CA LEU A 107 -16.12 7.89 -8.81
C LEU A 107 -14.66 7.80 -8.33
N TYR A 108 -14.43 7.61 -7.04
CA TYR A 108 -13.08 7.48 -6.50
C TYR A 108 -12.45 6.13 -6.87
N PHE A 109 -13.13 5.03 -6.54
CA PHE A 109 -12.56 3.70 -6.74
C PHE A 109 -12.56 3.28 -8.20
N GLU A 110 -13.61 3.58 -8.98
CA GLU A 110 -13.69 3.14 -10.39
C GLU A 110 -13.06 4.14 -11.36
N GLY A 111 -13.17 5.44 -11.06
CA GLY A 111 -12.77 6.52 -11.97
C GLY A 111 -11.39 7.09 -11.64
N TYR A 112 -11.27 7.68 -10.45
CA TYR A 112 -10.05 8.38 -10.02
C TYR A 112 -8.83 7.46 -9.98
N ILE A 113 -9.00 6.17 -9.70
CA ILE A 113 -7.92 5.19 -9.78
C ILE A 113 -7.19 5.21 -11.13
N ASN A 114 -7.93 5.31 -12.24
CA ASN A 114 -7.35 5.30 -13.58
C ASN A 114 -6.59 6.60 -13.85
N GLN A 115 -7.16 7.73 -13.43
CA GLN A 115 -6.51 9.03 -13.53
C GLN A 115 -5.21 9.05 -12.73
N LEU A 116 -5.21 8.52 -11.50
CA LEU A 116 -4.00 8.47 -10.67
C LEU A 116 -2.90 7.62 -11.31
N ILE A 117 -3.26 6.48 -11.91
CA ILE A 117 -2.30 5.61 -12.60
C ILE A 117 -1.71 6.32 -13.82
N GLU A 118 -2.52 7.05 -14.58
CA GLU A 118 -2.08 7.81 -15.75
C GLU A 118 -1.17 8.99 -15.36
N ASP A 119 -1.58 9.79 -14.36
CA ASP A 119 -0.84 10.96 -13.89
C ASP A 119 0.57 10.59 -13.39
N GLU A 120 0.71 9.41 -12.78
CA GLU A 120 1.98 8.90 -12.26
C GLU A 120 2.79 8.08 -13.27
N GLY A 121 2.25 7.82 -14.47
CA GLY A 121 2.91 7.02 -15.50
C GLY A 121 3.06 5.54 -15.12
N TRP A 122 2.10 5.00 -14.35
CA TRP A 122 2.11 3.61 -13.89
C TRP A 122 1.35 2.66 -14.82
N ASP A 123 0.93 3.11 -16.00
CA ASP A 123 0.13 2.37 -16.97
C ASP A 123 0.80 1.07 -17.47
N GLN A 124 2.13 1.01 -17.43
CA GLN A 124 2.90 -0.19 -17.79
C GLN A 124 3.34 -1.03 -16.58
N GLU A 125 3.06 -0.57 -15.36
CA GLU A 125 3.59 -1.14 -14.12
C GLU A 125 2.49 -1.70 -13.21
N LEU A 126 1.26 -1.24 -13.39
CA LEU A 126 0.09 -1.68 -12.63
C LEU A 126 -0.95 -2.31 -13.54
N TYR A 127 -1.50 -3.42 -13.08
CA TYR A 127 -2.65 -4.08 -13.64
C TYR A 127 -3.77 -4.09 -12.60
N VAL A 128 -4.78 -3.25 -12.80
CA VAL A 128 -6.00 -3.27 -11.98
C VAL A 128 -6.87 -4.42 -12.47
N VAL A 129 -6.97 -5.48 -11.67
CA VAL A 129 -7.76 -6.67 -12.01
C VAL A 129 -9.25 -6.37 -11.85
N PHE A 130 -9.60 -5.70 -10.74
CA PHE A 130 -10.91 -5.12 -10.54
C PHE A 130 -10.81 -3.93 -9.59
N SER A 131 -11.72 -2.98 -9.78
CA SER A 131 -12.01 -1.92 -8.82
C SER A 131 -13.48 -1.58 -8.97
N GLY A 132 -14.24 -1.65 -7.89
CA GLY A 132 -15.69 -1.46 -7.92
C GLY A 132 -16.22 -1.04 -6.57
N GLY A 133 -16.84 0.13 -6.52
CA GLY A 133 -17.48 0.72 -5.33
C GLY A 133 -16.56 0.96 -4.12
N ASP A 134 -16.12 -0.13 -3.49
CA ASP A 134 -15.42 -0.22 -2.22
C ASP A 134 -14.25 -1.21 -2.20
N ASP A 135 -14.21 -2.21 -3.09
CA ASP A 135 -13.14 -3.23 -3.16
C ASP A 135 -12.26 -2.99 -4.39
N THR A 136 -10.95 -3.19 -4.25
CA THR A 136 -9.97 -3.04 -5.34
C THR A 136 -8.85 -4.05 -5.21
N PHE A 137 -8.49 -4.67 -6.35
CA PHE A 137 -7.37 -5.60 -6.44
C PHE A 137 -6.44 -5.23 -7.60
N ILE A 138 -5.15 -5.07 -7.28
CA ILE A 138 -4.11 -4.64 -8.21
C ILE A 138 -2.95 -5.63 -8.17
N VAL A 139 -2.41 -5.93 -9.34
CA VAL A 139 -1.17 -6.70 -9.54
C VAL A 139 -0.17 -5.80 -10.25
N GLY A 140 1.07 -5.72 -9.80
CA GLY A 140 2.02 -4.80 -10.39
C GLY A 140 3.47 -5.09 -10.08
N ALA A 141 4.35 -4.21 -10.54
CA ALA A 141 5.70 -4.09 -9.99
C ALA A 141 5.59 -3.77 -8.49
N TRP A 142 6.27 -4.54 -7.64
CA TRP A 142 6.02 -4.47 -6.20
C TRP A 142 6.28 -3.10 -5.59
N LYS A 143 7.30 -2.39 -6.09
CA LYS A 143 7.63 -1.03 -5.67
C LYS A 143 6.49 -0.06 -5.99
N THR A 144 6.03 -0.09 -7.24
CA THR A 144 4.93 0.74 -7.73
C THR A 144 3.61 0.47 -7.01
N VAL A 145 3.32 -0.80 -6.69
CA VAL A 145 2.13 -1.17 -5.90
C VAL A 145 2.16 -0.54 -4.50
N PHE A 146 3.33 -0.47 -3.88
CA PHE A 146 3.47 0.12 -2.55
C PHE A 146 3.36 1.66 -2.60
N GLU A 147 3.95 2.28 -3.61
CA GLU A 147 3.81 3.72 -3.88
C GLU A 147 2.37 4.09 -4.18
N PHE A 148 1.67 3.28 -4.99
CA PHE A 148 0.25 3.42 -5.27
C PHE A 148 -0.57 3.35 -3.98
N ALA A 149 -0.33 2.36 -3.12
CA ALA A 149 -1.10 2.19 -1.89
C ALA A 149 -1.04 3.43 -0.98
N GLN A 150 0.16 4.01 -0.79
CA GLN A 150 0.32 5.25 -0.02
C GLN A 150 -0.39 6.41 -0.69
N LYS A 151 -0.12 6.65 -1.99
CA LYS A 151 -0.63 7.82 -2.69
C LYS A 151 -2.15 7.79 -2.85
N PHE A 152 -2.71 6.62 -3.12
CA PHE A 152 -4.15 6.41 -3.19
C PHE A 152 -4.82 6.60 -1.81
N ARG A 153 -4.13 6.29 -0.71
CA ARG A 153 -4.63 6.58 0.65
C ARG A 153 -4.62 8.05 0.97
N ASP A 154 -3.54 8.76 0.65
CA ASP A 154 -3.40 10.20 0.89
C ASP A 154 -4.49 10.99 0.13
N LYS A 155 -4.70 10.62 -1.15
CA LYS A 155 -5.73 11.22 -1.99
C LYS A 155 -7.15 10.90 -1.53
N PHE A 156 -7.36 9.73 -0.94
CA PHE A 156 -8.67 9.37 -0.40
C PHE A 156 -8.98 10.19 0.84
N GLU A 157 -7.97 10.43 1.68
CA GLU A 157 -8.09 11.29 2.85
C GLU A 157 -8.45 12.73 2.44
N GLU A 158 -7.81 13.25 1.39
CA GLU A 158 -8.19 14.54 0.81
C GLU A 158 -9.63 14.52 0.28
N TYR A 159 -9.99 13.46 -0.45
CA TYR A 159 -11.31 13.27 -1.06
C TYR A 159 -12.45 13.22 -0.03
N THR A 160 -12.21 12.60 1.13
CA THR A 160 -13.17 12.48 2.23
C THR A 160 -13.12 13.65 3.22
N CYS A 161 -12.39 14.72 2.89
CA CYS A 161 -12.16 15.88 3.76
C CYS A 161 -11.52 15.51 5.11
N ARG A 162 -10.64 14.50 5.12
CA ARG A 162 -9.97 13.93 6.30
C ARG A 162 -10.96 13.47 7.37
N ASN A 163 -12.08 12.91 6.94
CA ASN A 163 -13.07 12.38 7.87
C ASN A 163 -12.56 11.05 8.46
N PRO A 164 -12.29 10.97 9.79
CA PRO A 164 -11.73 9.78 10.42
C PRO A 164 -12.69 8.57 10.41
N GLN A 165 -13.97 8.78 10.06
CA GLN A 165 -14.97 7.72 9.95
C GLN A 165 -15.05 7.10 8.55
N VAL A 166 -14.37 7.68 7.55
CA VAL A 166 -14.38 7.19 6.16
C VAL A 166 -12.95 6.88 5.75
N THR A 167 -12.57 5.63 6.01
CA THR A 167 -11.22 5.10 5.80
C THR A 167 -11.27 3.82 4.97
N PHE A 168 -10.13 3.28 4.60
CA PHE A 168 -10.03 1.93 4.06
C PHE A 168 -8.84 1.20 4.68
N SER A 169 -8.94 -0.13 4.69
CA SER A 169 -7.85 -1.02 5.07
C SER A 169 -7.26 -1.69 3.84
N ALA A 170 -5.99 -2.08 3.92
CA ALA A 170 -5.26 -2.65 2.79
C ALA A 170 -4.39 -3.85 3.19
N GLY A 171 -4.29 -4.84 2.30
CA GLY A 171 -3.34 -5.94 2.37
C GLY A 171 -2.34 -5.85 1.23
N LEU A 172 -1.05 -5.84 1.56
CA LEU A 172 0.06 -5.84 0.60
C LEU A 172 0.82 -7.16 0.62
N GLY A 173 1.01 -7.76 -0.55
CA GLY A 173 1.77 -8.98 -0.74
C GLY A 173 2.88 -8.84 -1.77
N VAL A 174 3.99 -9.57 -1.58
CA VAL A 174 5.13 -9.59 -2.53
C VAL A 174 5.50 -11.01 -2.89
N TYR A 175 5.42 -11.33 -4.18
CA TYR A 175 5.53 -12.70 -4.68
C TYR A 175 6.52 -12.82 -5.83
N ARG A 176 7.02 -14.04 -6.04
CA ARG A 176 7.83 -14.34 -7.24
C ARG A 176 6.91 -14.37 -8.47
N PRO A 177 7.40 -14.01 -9.66
CA PRO A 177 6.57 -13.96 -10.87
C PRO A 177 6.04 -15.32 -11.34
N ASN A 178 6.63 -16.43 -10.86
CA ASN A 178 6.19 -17.80 -11.13
C ASN A 178 5.33 -18.39 -10.01
N TYR A 179 5.04 -17.63 -8.95
CA TYR A 179 4.18 -18.08 -7.87
C TYR A 179 2.71 -18.12 -8.35
N PRO A 180 1.92 -19.15 -8.01
CA PRO A 180 0.53 -19.26 -8.48
C PRO A 180 -0.31 -18.04 -8.07
N ILE A 181 -0.89 -17.34 -9.05
CA ILE A 181 -1.61 -16.07 -8.82
C ILE A 181 -2.81 -16.23 -7.89
N ILE A 182 -3.52 -17.36 -7.99
CA ILE A 182 -4.68 -17.67 -7.12
C ILE A 182 -4.22 -17.72 -5.66
N ARG A 183 -3.11 -18.41 -5.37
CA ARG A 183 -2.55 -18.47 -4.01
C ARG A 183 -2.02 -17.12 -3.54
N ALA A 184 -1.47 -16.33 -4.45
CA ALA A 184 -1.00 -14.98 -4.13
C ALA A 184 -2.18 -14.07 -3.72
N ALA A 185 -3.30 -14.17 -4.45
CA ALA A 185 -4.53 -13.46 -4.15
C ALA A 185 -5.10 -13.89 -2.78
N ASP A 186 -5.21 -15.20 -2.51
CA ASP A 186 -5.67 -15.74 -1.22
C ASP A 186 -4.84 -15.17 -0.05
N LEU A 187 -3.50 -15.21 -0.16
CA LEU A 187 -2.61 -14.68 0.88
C LEU A 187 -2.69 -13.15 1.04
N THR A 188 -3.02 -12.43 -0.04
CA THR A 188 -3.20 -10.97 0.02
C THR A 188 -4.55 -10.62 0.65
N GLU A 189 -5.59 -11.43 0.43
CA GLU A 189 -6.87 -11.35 1.16
C GLU A 189 -6.66 -11.57 2.65
N GLU A 190 -5.93 -12.63 3.02
CA GLU A 190 -5.59 -12.91 4.42
C GLU A 190 -4.88 -11.71 5.07
N ALA A 191 -3.97 -11.05 4.35
CA ALA A 191 -3.31 -9.83 4.82
C ALA A 191 -4.29 -8.65 5.00
N LEU A 192 -5.28 -8.48 4.11
CA LEU A 192 -6.33 -7.46 4.28
C LEU A 192 -7.19 -7.77 5.52
N ASP A 193 -7.55 -9.03 5.72
CA ASP A 193 -8.30 -9.49 6.90
C ASP A 193 -7.49 -9.25 8.18
N GLU A 194 -6.20 -9.57 8.19
CA GLU A 194 -5.29 -9.23 9.30
C GLU A 194 -5.36 -7.73 9.62
N ALA A 195 -5.33 -6.86 8.61
CA ALA A 195 -5.42 -5.42 8.82
C ALA A 195 -6.78 -4.98 9.41
N LYS A 196 -7.89 -5.56 8.94
CA LYS A 196 -9.25 -5.22 9.41
C LYS A 196 -9.56 -5.75 10.81
N TYR A 197 -9.03 -6.92 11.14
CA TYR A 197 -9.34 -7.63 12.38
C TYR A 197 -8.23 -7.55 13.43
N PHE A 198 -7.18 -6.75 13.19
CA PHE A 198 -6.11 -6.53 14.15
C PHE A 198 -6.61 -5.87 15.43
N VAL A 199 -6.39 -6.55 16.55
CA VAL A 199 -6.64 -6.07 17.91
C VAL A 199 -5.30 -5.75 18.55
N ASP A 200 -5.08 -4.49 18.94
CA ASP A 200 -3.89 -4.13 19.71
C ASP A 200 -4.04 -4.60 21.16
N ASN A 201 -2.93 -4.74 21.90
CA ASN A 201 -2.92 -5.27 23.26
C ASN A 201 -3.72 -4.42 24.25
N ASP A 202 -3.96 -3.15 23.92
CA ASP A 202 -4.70 -2.19 24.74
C ASP A 202 -6.16 -1.99 24.28
N GLU A 203 -6.64 -2.80 23.32
CA GLU A 203 -7.98 -2.64 22.74
C GLU A 203 -8.83 -3.90 22.88
N ASP A 204 -10.12 -3.72 23.23
CA ASP A 204 -11.09 -4.83 23.33
C ASP A 204 -11.67 -5.25 21.96
N ARG A 205 -11.47 -4.45 20.91
CA ARG A 205 -12.06 -4.64 19.59
C ARG A 205 -11.10 -4.26 18.47
N PRO A 206 -11.21 -4.89 17.28
CA PRO A 206 -10.39 -4.51 16.15
C PRO A 206 -10.62 -3.05 15.72
N LYS A 207 -9.52 -2.32 15.51
CA LYS A 207 -9.53 -1.04 14.79
C LYS A 207 -9.04 -1.24 13.36
N LYS A 208 -9.88 -0.84 12.40
CA LYS A 208 -9.57 -0.78 10.97
C LYS A 208 -8.70 0.45 10.65
N ASN A 209 -8.70 0.94 9.40
CA ASN A 209 -7.82 2.00 8.91
C ASN A 209 -6.34 1.62 9.02
N LYS A 210 -6.02 0.38 8.65
CA LYS A 210 -4.68 -0.21 8.77
C LYS A 210 -4.26 -0.89 7.48
N LEU A 211 -2.97 -1.15 7.39
CA LEU A 211 -2.35 -1.85 6.29
C LEU A 211 -1.52 -3.02 6.82
N SER A 212 -1.67 -4.20 6.22
CA SER A 212 -0.78 -5.34 6.48
C SER A 212 0.30 -5.43 5.41
N LEU A 213 1.55 -5.55 5.86
CA LEU A 213 2.72 -5.73 4.99
C LEU A 213 3.75 -6.64 5.66
N PHE A 214 4.26 -7.62 4.91
CA PHE A 214 5.29 -8.56 5.37
C PHE A 214 4.92 -9.36 6.64
N GLY A 215 3.62 -9.59 6.85
CA GLY A 215 3.05 -10.31 7.99
C GLY A 215 2.97 -9.49 9.28
N GLU A 216 2.96 -8.17 9.16
CA GLU A 216 2.82 -7.24 10.28
C GLU A 216 1.81 -6.16 9.90
N VAL A 217 1.00 -5.73 10.86
CA VAL A 217 -0.03 -4.71 10.65
C VAL A 217 0.47 -3.36 11.14
N PHE A 218 0.26 -2.33 10.33
CA PHE A 218 0.67 -0.96 10.58
C PHE A 218 -0.53 -0.02 10.43
N ASN A 219 -0.59 1.02 11.25
CA ASN A 219 -1.40 2.19 10.87
C ASN A 219 -0.68 3.01 9.78
N TRP A 220 -1.38 3.95 9.16
CA TRP A 220 -0.83 4.71 8.02
C TRP A 220 0.35 5.62 8.39
N ILE A 221 0.43 6.12 9.64
CA ILE A 221 1.58 6.89 10.14
C ILE A 221 2.80 5.99 10.31
N GLU A 222 2.61 4.80 10.87
CA GLU A 222 3.67 3.80 10.99
C GLU A 222 4.17 3.36 9.62
N PHE A 223 3.27 3.17 8.64
CA PHE A 223 3.64 2.85 7.27
C PHE A 223 4.45 3.99 6.63
N ALA A 224 4.08 5.25 6.84
CA ALA A 224 4.89 6.39 6.41
C ALA A 224 6.28 6.40 7.08
N LYS A 225 6.39 6.04 8.37
CA LYS A 225 7.68 5.88 9.06
C LYS A 225 8.49 4.70 8.51
N VAL A 226 7.85 3.59 8.09
CA VAL A 226 8.52 2.48 7.38
C VAL A 226 9.18 3.01 6.11
N ILE A 227 8.46 3.81 5.31
CA ILE A 227 8.98 4.42 4.08
C ILE A 227 10.17 5.34 4.39
N GLU A 228 10.03 6.22 5.39
CA GLU A 228 11.08 7.16 5.81
C GLU A 228 12.40 6.44 6.17
N ILE A 229 12.30 5.42 7.03
CA ILE A 229 13.47 4.64 7.47
C ILE A 229 14.04 3.82 6.31
N LYS A 230 13.18 3.26 5.46
CA LYS A 230 13.59 2.53 4.26
C LYS A 230 14.40 3.42 3.32
N ASP A 231 13.94 4.63 3.02
CA ASP A 231 14.62 5.55 2.12
C ASP A 231 15.99 5.95 2.68
N PHE A 232 16.07 6.17 3.98
CA PHE A 232 17.33 6.39 4.66
C PHE A 232 18.29 5.21 4.50
N LEU A 233 17.84 3.97 4.76
CA LEU A 233 18.65 2.76 4.61
C LEU A 233 19.11 2.52 3.16
N VAL A 234 18.22 2.74 2.18
CA VAL A 234 18.56 2.62 0.75
C VAL A 234 19.63 3.64 0.37
N LYS A 235 19.50 4.90 0.82
CA LYS A 235 20.48 5.97 0.59
C LYS A 235 21.87 5.62 1.11
N LEU A 236 21.97 5.03 2.30
CA LEU A 236 23.25 4.59 2.88
C LEU A 236 23.97 3.52 2.04
N ILE A 237 23.20 2.69 1.34
CA ILE A 237 23.73 1.60 0.51
C ILE A 237 24.09 2.10 -0.88
N VAL A 238 23.20 2.89 -1.51
CA VAL A 238 23.36 3.37 -2.88
C VAL A 238 24.50 4.38 -2.99
N LYS A 239 24.72 5.22 -1.97
CA LYS A 239 25.91 6.10 -1.89
C LYS A 239 27.24 5.34 -1.79
N LYS A 240 27.20 4.00 -1.67
CA LYS A 240 28.34 3.08 -1.47
C LYS A 240 29.11 3.30 -0.17
N ASP A 241 28.57 4.07 0.77
CA ASP A 241 29.17 4.25 2.10
C ASP A 241 29.05 2.97 2.93
N HIS A 242 27.97 2.20 2.76
CA HIS A 242 27.71 0.97 3.49
C HIS A 242 27.37 -0.22 2.57
N SER A 243 27.81 -1.42 2.97
CA SER A 243 27.42 -2.65 2.29
C SER A 243 26.05 -3.14 2.75
N ARG A 244 25.36 -3.94 1.93
CA ARG A 244 24.09 -4.62 2.29
C ARG A 244 24.15 -5.42 3.59
N SER A 245 25.34 -5.76 4.09
CA SER A 245 25.52 -6.40 5.40
C SER A 245 25.00 -5.54 6.55
N LEU A 246 24.90 -4.21 6.38
CA LEU A 246 24.29 -3.30 7.33
C LEU A 246 22.82 -3.65 7.59
N LEU A 247 22.04 -3.92 6.53
CA LEU A 247 20.63 -4.31 6.65
C LEU A 247 20.45 -5.51 7.58
N HIS A 248 21.29 -6.53 7.40
CA HIS A 248 21.29 -7.71 8.26
C HIS A 248 21.65 -7.38 9.73
N LYS A 249 22.58 -6.45 9.98
CA LYS A 249 22.92 -5.99 11.34
C LYS A 249 21.75 -5.26 12.00
N VAL A 250 21.08 -4.36 11.28
CA VAL A 250 19.91 -3.60 11.73
C VAL A 250 18.71 -4.54 11.98
N MET A 251 18.49 -5.53 11.12
CA MET A 251 17.47 -6.55 11.36
C MET A 251 17.76 -7.33 12.65
N LYS A 252 19.00 -7.82 12.80
CA LYS A 252 19.40 -8.64 13.96
C LYS A 252 19.33 -7.87 15.27
N SER A 253 19.72 -6.59 15.28
CA SER A 253 19.60 -5.75 16.48
C SER A 253 18.13 -5.65 16.90
N THR A 254 17.22 -5.33 15.97
CA THR A 254 15.79 -5.15 16.26
C THR A 254 15.12 -6.41 16.79
N LEU A 255 15.39 -7.57 16.19
CA LEU A 255 14.86 -8.84 16.68
C LEU A 255 15.40 -9.20 18.08
N GLY A 256 16.65 -8.83 18.37
CA GLY A 256 17.22 -8.92 19.71
C GLY A 256 16.48 -8.03 20.71
N PHE A 257 16.09 -6.82 20.31
CA PHE A 257 15.29 -5.91 21.14
C PHE A 257 13.87 -6.41 21.37
N LYS A 258 13.18 -6.94 20.35
CA LYS A 258 11.82 -7.53 20.49
C LYS A 258 11.76 -8.59 21.58
N LYS A 259 12.74 -9.49 21.63
CA LYS A 259 12.83 -10.52 22.68
C LYS A 259 13.00 -9.94 24.08
N ILE A 260 13.76 -8.84 24.20
CA ILE A 260 14.00 -8.16 25.48
C ILE A 260 12.75 -7.41 25.93
N LEU A 261 12.06 -6.70 25.02
CA LEU A 261 10.82 -5.98 25.32
C LEU A 261 9.73 -6.93 25.83
N LYS A 262 9.54 -8.07 25.14
CA LYS A 262 8.59 -9.12 25.57
C LYS A 262 8.95 -9.77 26.92
N ALA A 263 10.22 -9.75 27.31
CA ALA A 263 10.67 -10.28 28.60
C ALA A 263 10.62 -9.26 29.74
N SER A 264 10.42 -7.97 29.43
CA SER A 264 10.49 -6.86 30.40
C SER A 264 9.13 -6.25 30.73
N THR A 265 8.03 -6.81 30.22
CA THR A 265 6.62 -6.40 30.43
C THR A 265 6.12 -6.61 31.88
N GLY A 266 6.89 -6.15 32.86
CA GLY A 266 6.52 -6.24 34.28
C GLY A 266 7.31 -5.35 35.25
N GLN A 267 8.44 -4.75 34.86
CA GLN A 267 9.17 -3.81 35.73
C GLN A 267 9.83 -2.68 34.94
N SER A 268 9.85 -1.49 35.55
CA SER A 268 10.37 -0.22 35.02
C SER A 268 11.61 -0.41 34.13
N ILE A 269 11.41 -0.24 32.83
CA ILE A 269 12.39 -0.49 31.78
C ILE A 269 13.29 0.75 31.60
N HIS A 270 13.86 1.24 32.70
CA HIS A 270 14.74 2.42 32.66
C HIS A 270 16.14 2.11 32.08
N ASN A 271 16.47 0.82 31.94
CA ASN A 271 17.76 0.33 31.41
C ASN A 271 17.56 -0.56 30.18
N LEU A 272 16.83 -0.07 29.18
CA LEU A 272 16.90 -0.66 27.87
C LEU A 272 18.36 -0.62 27.41
N ARG A 273 18.97 -1.77 27.10
CA ARG A 273 20.40 -1.87 26.74
C ARG A 273 20.66 -1.30 25.33
N PHE A 274 20.36 -0.02 25.10
CA PHE A 274 20.70 0.73 23.88
C PHE A 274 22.20 0.65 23.58
N TRP A 275 23.05 0.46 24.59
CA TRP A 275 24.48 0.12 24.41
C TRP A 275 24.72 -1.06 23.45
N ARG A 276 23.84 -2.06 23.40
CA ARG A 276 23.95 -3.16 22.42
C ARG A 276 23.60 -2.70 21.02
N LEU A 277 22.62 -1.80 20.85
CA LEU A 277 22.31 -1.18 19.56
C LEU A 277 23.54 -0.39 19.07
N SER A 278 24.08 0.48 19.93
CA SER A 278 25.30 1.25 19.65
C SER A 278 26.49 0.34 19.31
N TYR A 279 26.59 -0.83 19.94
CA TYR A 279 27.61 -1.82 19.60
C TYR A 279 27.39 -2.44 18.21
N TYR A 280 26.15 -2.82 17.85
CA TYR A 280 25.84 -3.34 16.51
C TYR A 280 25.99 -2.28 15.40
N LEU A 281 25.83 -1.01 15.75
CA LEU A 281 25.99 0.14 14.86
C LEU A 281 27.40 0.76 14.91
N ARG A 282 28.36 0.13 15.61
CA ARG A 282 29.73 0.64 15.74
C ARG A 282 30.39 0.88 14.39
N ASP A 283 30.27 -0.09 13.48
CA ASP A 283 30.84 0.01 12.12
C ASP A 283 30.16 1.10 11.27
N VAL A 284 28.91 1.46 11.60
CA VAL A 284 28.23 2.61 10.97
C VAL A 284 28.84 3.88 11.51
N LYS A 285 28.94 3.98 12.84
CA LYS A 285 29.51 5.13 13.55
C LYS A 285 30.96 5.42 13.17
N GLU A 286 31.78 4.40 12.93
CA GLU A 286 33.17 4.56 12.48
C GLU A 286 33.30 5.16 11.09
N LYS A 287 32.28 5.01 10.23
CA LYS A 287 32.27 5.57 8.88
C LYS A 287 31.56 6.92 8.81
N ASN A 288 30.40 7.03 9.44
CA ASN A 288 29.64 8.26 9.55
C ASN A 288 28.86 8.29 10.87
N GLU A 289 29.31 9.13 11.80
CA GLU A 289 28.69 9.29 13.11
C GLU A 289 27.27 9.87 13.03
N GLU A 290 27.02 10.77 12.08
CA GLU A 290 25.70 11.40 11.90
C GLU A 290 24.66 10.38 11.44
N ASP A 291 25.00 9.51 10.49
CA ASP A 291 24.10 8.46 10.01
C ASP A 291 23.79 7.42 11.10
N ALA A 292 24.79 7.10 11.94
CA ALA A 292 24.61 6.20 13.06
C ALA A 292 23.71 6.80 14.15
N GLU A 293 23.90 8.08 14.50
CA GLU A 293 23.07 8.75 15.50
C GLU A 293 21.63 8.89 14.99
N LYS A 294 21.43 9.24 13.71
CA LYS A 294 20.10 9.31 13.11
C LYS A 294 19.36 7.97 13.16
N LEU A 295 20.05 6.86 12.88
CA LEU A 295 19.44 5.54 13.01
C LEU A 295 19.09 5.23 14.47
N ILE A 296 19.99 5.53 15.41
CA ILE A 296 19.72 5.38 16.85
C ILE A 296 18.51 6.23 17.25
N ASP A 297 18.36 7.43 16.71
CA ASP A 297 17.22 8.30 16.99
C ASP A 297 15.91 7.72 16.47
N TYR A 298 15.87 7.09 15.29
CA TYR A 298 14.68 6.33 14.86
C TYR A 298 14.33 5.20 15.85
N TYR A 299 15.32 4.45 16.32
CA TYR A 299 15.08 3.42 17.35
C TYR A 299 14.61 4.02 18.66
N ARG A 300 15.20 5.15 19.09
CA ARG A 300 14.82 5.86 20.30
C ARG A 300 13.39 6.36 20.17
N GLU A 301 13.03 7.02 19.07
CA GLU A 301 11.67 7.50 18.80
C GLU A 301 10.66 6.36 18.93
N ILE A 302 10.84 5.27 18.18
CA ILE A 302 9.92 4.11 18.20
C ILE A 302 9.83 3.50 19.60
N VAL A 303 10.93 3.39 20.33
CA VAL A 303 10.94 2.73 21.65
C VAL A 303 10.51 3.66 22.78
N ILE A 304 10.87 4.94 22.73
CA ILE A 304 10.47 5.96 23.70
C ILE A 304 8.96 6.18 23.60
N HIS A 305 8.39 6.28 22.40
CA HIS A 305 6.94 6.36 22.23
C HIS A 305 6.22 5.14 22.82
N ASN A 306 6.81 3.95 22.68
CA ASN A 306 6.31 2.74 23.33
C ASN A 306 6.47 2.71 24.86
N LEU A 307 7.38 3.50 25.45
CA LEU A 307 7.71 3.47 26.88
C LEU A 307 7.12 4.63 27.68
N LEU A 308 6.94 5.82 27.09
CA LEU A 308 6.68 7.05 27.84
C LEU A 308 5.23 7.55 27.82
N ASP A 309 4.39 7.29 26.80
CA ASP A 309 3.05 7.91 26.73
C ASP A 309 1.94 6.97 26.29
N LYS A 310 1.07 6.63 27.25
CA LYS A 310 -0.21 5.91 27.08
C LYS A 310 -1.40 6.84 26.82
N SER A 311 -1.24 7.95 26.09
CA SER A 311 -2.32 8.92 25.86
C SER A 311 -2.41 9.43 24.42
N ASP A 312 -3.58 9.19 23.82
CA ASP A 312 -4.14 9.68 22.55
C ASP A 312 -3.62 9.17 21.20
N ASP A 313 -4.59 9.12 20.29
CA ASP A 313 -4.75 8.33 19.08
C ASP A 313 -3.62 8.43 18.04
N GLU A 314 -3.45 7.34 17.27
CA GLU A 314 -2.57 7.22 16.09
C GLU A 314 -1.04 7.28 16.34
N LYS A 315 -0.56 6.72 17.45
CA LYS A 315 0.88 6.68 17.75
C LYS A 315 1.62 5.50 17.11
N ILE A 316 2.94 5.70 16.94
CA ILE A 316 3.92 4.67 16.57
C ILE A 316 4.10 3.71 17.74
N SER A 317 3.52 2.51 17.65
CA SER A 317 3.65 1.46 18.67
C SER A 317 4.36 0.22 18.12
N ASN A 318 4.29 -0.01 16.82
CA ASN A 318 4.80 -1.24 16.23
C ASN A 318 6.33 -1.22 16.09
N ILE A 319 7.01 -1.98 16.95
CA ILE A 319 8.46 -2.21 16.86
C ILE A 319 8.91 -2.91 15.56
N MET A 320 7.98 -3.44 14.77
CA MET A 320 8.23 -4.09 13.48
C MET A 320 8.39 -3.12 12.32
N ILE A 321 8.26 -1.80 12.56
CA ILE A 321 8.55 -0.75 11.57
C ILE A 321 9.96 -0.90 10.99
N ILE A 322 10.99 -1.03 11.84
CA ILE A 322 12.37 -1.15 11.37
C ILE A 322 12.59 -2.47 10.60
N PRO A 323 12.16 -3.65 11.09
CA PRO A 323 12.19 -4.88 10.31
C PRO A 323 11.49 -4.77 8.95
N ALA A 324 10.32 -4.13 8.88
CA ALA A 324 9.62 -3.93 7.61
C ALA A 324 10.43 -3.02 6.66
N ALA A 325 10.96 -1.91 7.18
CA ALA A 325 11.82 -0.99 6.42
C ALA A 325 13.09 -1.68 5.90
N VAL A 326 13.71 -2.53 6.72
CA VAL A 326 14.88 -3.32 6.31
C VAL A 326 14.51 -4.33 5.22
N LYS A 327 13.42 -5.11 5.38
CA LYS A 327 12.96 -6.05 4.34
C LYS A 327 12.69 -5.34 3.01
N TRP A 328 12.05 -4.17 3.06
CA TRP A 328 11.80 -3.35 1.87
C TRP A 328 13.12 -2.88 1.26
N ALA A 329 14.05 -2.33 2.05
CA ALA A 329 15.37 -1.90 1.57
C ALA A 329 16.19 -3.07 0.98
N GLU A 330 16.04 -4.29 1.52
CA GLU A 330 16.68 -5.50 0.98
C GLU A 330 16.18 -5.83 -0.43
N LEU A 331 14.88 -5.69 -0.68
CA LEU A 331 14.27 -5.86 -2.00
C LEU A 331 14.74 -4.77 -2.97
N GLU A 332 14.73 -3.52 -2.53
CA GLU A 332 15.05 -2.37 -3.39
C GLU A 332 16.53 -2.30 -3.76
N THR A 333 17.44 -2.71 -2.87
CA THR A 333 18.89 -2.65 -3.14
C THR A 333 19.47 -3.94 -3.72
N LYS A 334 18.62 -4.92 -4.08
CA LYS A 334 19.10 -6.23 -4.56
C LYS A 334 19.71 -6.07 -5.94
N VAL A 335 20.95 -6.51 -6.15
CA VAL A 335 21.54 -6.51 -7.49
C VAL A 335 20.83 -7.56 -8.33
N SER A 336 20.15 -7.11 -9.38
CA SER A 336 19.47 -7.98 -10.30
C SER A 336 20.51 -8.57 -11.26
N SER A 337 20.59 -9.91 -11.33
CA SER A 337 21.37 -10.57 -12.38
C SER A 337 20.48 -10.81 -13.59
N GLU A 338 21.03 -10.67 -14.80
CA GLU A 338 20.31 -10.97 -16.05
C GLU A 338 20.03 -12.47 -16.23
N LYS A 339 20.65 -13.35 -15.43
CA LYS A 339 20.70 -14.80 -15.65
C LYS A 339 19.57 -15.64 -15.05
N GLU A 340 18.53 -15.04 -14.46
CA GLU A 340 17.33 -15.79 -14.07
C GLU A 340 16.34 -15.84 -15.25
N GLU A 341 16.65 -16.68 -16.25
CA GLU A 341 15.74 -17.06 -17.35
C GLU A 341 14.94 -18.33 -17.03
#